data_AF-A0A948ZMP6-F1
#
_entry.id   AF-A0A948ZMP6-F1
#
_cell.length_a   1.000
_cell.length_b   1.000
_cell.length_c   1.000
_cell.angle_alpha   90.00
_cell.angle_beta   90.00
_cell.angle_gamma   90.00
#
_symmetry.space_group_name_H-M   'P 1'
#
loop_
_entity.id
_entity.type
_entity.pdbx_description
1 polymer ?
#
loop_
_entity_poly.entity_id
_entity_poly.type
_entity_poly.pdbx_seq_one_letter_code
_entity_poly.pdbx_strand_id
1 'polypeptide(L)'
;MRASYSAISTYQNCPLQYKYQYVDKIRVGPKAVFSFGNSVHEALRWFYDIPTADPRPLDDLLEYLETCWIGDGYTSKGEETMYFYQAQGILRCFHKHNVGEFRVPVALERKFLIDLGVCKMSGRIDRLDKDPDGGFEIIDYKTSRRLPPAKILKTDLQLPIYHMAVSEVWGVEPETASFYYVLPNHKHSVTISKERIAEAKEEIARVVTAIEDKEFQPSKGPLCPWCDYIERCPLWEGKKKPDKAKKGNGGGPGLELGEAVEELALLKKVVDQKVDRAWVLAKKLTKYAREKGVDRVQGTDHVAVICEDGRVRCERDG
;
A
#
# COMPACT_ATOMS: atom_id res chain seq x y z
N MET A 1 6.41 27.89 3.44
CA MET A 1 5.66 27.00 2.50
C MET A 1 4.79 25.92 3.19
N ARG A 2 3.90 25.21 2.47
CA ARG A 2 3.26 23.95 2.93
C ARG A 2 3.93 22.75 2.25
N ALA A 3 4.26 21.71 3.01
CA ALA A 3 4.91 20.49 2.53
C ALA A 3 4.23 19.22 3.05
N SER A 4 4.64 18.07 2.50
CA SER A 4 4.33 16.74 3.04
C SER A 4 5.59 15.88 3.04
N TYR A 5 5.63 14.80 3.84
CA TYR A 5 6.75 13.86 3.83
C TYR A 5 7.06 13.37 2.41
N SER A 6 6.04 12.97 1.63
CA SER A 6 6.23 12.50 0.25
C SER A 6 6.85 13.56 -0.65
N ALA A 7 6.52 14.84 -0.43
CA ALA A 7 7.11 15.95 -1.18
C ALA A 7 8.58 16.17 -0.80
N ILE A 8 8.91 16.18 0.50
CA ILE A 8 10.30 16.26 1.00
C ILE A 8 11.13 15.08 0.48
N SER A 9 10.62 13.85 0.61
CA SER A 9 11.28 12.63 0.12
C SER A 9 11.48 12.67 -1.40
N THR A 10 10.52 13.20 -2.16
CA THR A 10 10.67 13.36 -3.62
C THR A 10 11.81 14.33 -3.96
N TYR A 11 11.92 15.45 -3.23
CA TYR A 11 13.02 16.40 -3.41
C TYR A 11 14.37 15.78 -3.07
N GLN A 12 14.49 15.12 -1.91
CA GLN A 12 15.71 14.43 -1.49
C GLN A 12 16.16 13.35 -2.50
N ASN A 13 15.19 12.64 -3.10
CA ASN A 13 15.49 11.67 -4.15
C ASN A 13 15.96 12.34 -5.45
N CYS A 14 15.25 13.37 -5.92
CA CYS A 14 15.63 14.16 -7.09
C CYS A 14 14.90 15.53 -7.11
N PRO A 15 15.61 16.66 -6.98
CA PRO A 15 14.99 17.99 -7.00
C PRO A 15 14.24 18.30 -8.30
N LEU A 16 14.72 17.82 -9.45
CA LEU A 16 14.01 17.99 -10.72
C LEU A 16 12.68 17.20 -10.76
N GLN A 17 12.63 16.00 -10.17
CA GLN A 17 11.39 15.24 -10.04
C GLN A 17 10.38 16.02 -9.18
N TYR A 18 10.84 16.60 -8.07
CA TYR A 18 9.99 17.45 -7.23
C TYR A 18 9.43 18.62 -8.02
N LYS A 19 10.26 19.33 -8.78
CA LYS A 19 9.82 20.46 -9.62
C LYS A 19 8.72 20.01 -10.58
N TYR A 20 8.94 18.94 -11.34
CA TYR A 20 7.94 18.46 -12.30
C TYR A 20 6.62 18.06 -11.65
N GLN A 21 6.68 17.43 -10.48
CA GLN A 21 5.49 16.91 -9.80
C GLN A 21 4.71 17.97 -9.03
N TYR A 22 5.40 18.80 -8.25
CA TYR A 22 4.76 19.72 -7.28
C TYR A 22 4.73 21.17 -7.75
N VAL A 23 5.74 21.62 -8.51
CA VAL A 23 5.82 23.00 -9.02
C VAL A 23 5.11 23.11 -10.37
N ASP A 24 5.54 22.32 -11.35
CA ASP A 24 5.01 22.35 -12.72
C ASP A 24 3.70 21.56 -12.84
N LYS A 25 3.40 20.69 -11.86
CA LYS A 25 2.18 19.87 -11.78
C LYS A 25 1.94 19.02 -13.02
N ILE A 26 3.01 18.47 -13.59
CA ILE A 26 2.95 17.57 -14.73
C ILE A 26 2.28 16.27 -14.29
N ARG A 27 1.08 16.04 -14.83
CA ARG A 27 0.26 14.85 -14.51
C ARG A 27 0.90 13.59 -15.06
N VAL A 28 0.88 12.54 -14.24
CA VAL A 28 1.28 11.19 -14.60
C VAL A 28 0.07 10.27 -14.41
N GLY A 29 -0.02 9.23 -15.22
CA GLY A 29 -1.10 8.25 -15.10
C GLY A 29 -1.08 7.51 -13.75
N PRO A 30 -2.20 6.88 -13.36
CA PRO A 30 -2.24 6.03 -12.18
C PRO A 30 -1.23 4.87 -12.31
N LYS A 31 -0.75 4.37 -11.17
CA LYS A 31 0.15 3.21 -11.13
C LYS A 31 -0.45 2.12 -10.26
N ALA A 32 -0.36 0.88 -10.75
CA ALA A 32 -0.76 -0.34 -10.03
C ALA A 32 -0.29 -0.36 -8.57
N VAL A 33 0.97 0.03 -8.30
CA VAL A 33 1.53 0.02 -6.94
C VAL A 33 0.81 0.97 -5.97
N PHE A 34 0.32 2.12 -6.45
CA PHE A 34 -0.43 3.07 -5.63
C PHE A 34 -1.88 2.63 -5.46
N SER A 35 -2.52 2.16 -6.53
CA SER A 35 -3.88 1.61 -6.46
C SER A 35 -3.96 0.41 -5.52
N PHE A 36 -2.99 -0.50 -5.62
CA PHE A 36 -2.83 -1.64 -4.72
C PHE A 36 -2.62 -1.21 -3.27
N GLY A 37 -1.66 -0.29 -3.03
CA GLY A 37 -1.39 0.23 -1.70
C GLY A 37 -2.63 0.86 -1.06
N ASN A 38 -3.28 1.77 -1.77
CA ASN A 38 -4.47 2.47 -1.28
C ASN A 38 -5.62 1.51 -0.99
N SER A 39 -5.84 0.49 -1.83
CA SER A 39 -6.90 -0.51 -1.60
C SER A 39 -6.64 -1.31 -0.31
N VAL A 40 -5.37 -1.69 -0.06
CA VAL A 40 -4.99 -2.39 1.18
C VAL A 40 -5.12 -1.48 2.40
N HIS A 41 -4.68 -0.22 2.33
CA HIS A 41 -4.84 0.72 3.44
C HIS A 41 -6.31 0.97 3.78
N GLU A 42 -7.17 1.17 2.77
CA GLU A 42 -8.59 1.42 3.01
C GLU A 42 -9.28 0.19 3.63
N ALA A 43 -8.93 -1.02 3.19
CA ALA A 43 -9.43 -2.26 3.82
C ALA A 43 -8.97 -2.40 5.28
N LEU A 44 -7.70 -2.09 5.57
CA LEU A 44 -7.17 -2.12 6.94
C LEU A 44 -7.79 -1.04 7.82
N ARG A 45 -7.99 0.17 7.29
CA ARG A 45 -8.73 1.23 7.98
C ARG A 45 -10.13 0.74 8.34
N TRP A 46 -10.87 0.21 7.38
CA TRP A 46 -12.23 -0.29 7.58
C TRP A 46 -12.29 -1.43 8.61
N PHE A 47 -11.29 -2.31 8.63
CA PHE A 47 -11.16 -3.37 9.64
C PHE A 47 -11.13 -2.83 11.07
N TYR A 48 -10.45 -1.70 11.31
CA TYR A 48 -10.36 -1.06 12.62
C TYR A 48 -11.44 0.00 12.87
N ASP A 49 -12.17 0.46 11.84
CA ASP A 49 -13.20 1.48 11.95
C ASP A 49 -14.50 0.89 12.51
N ILE A 50 -14.45 0.52 13.79
CA ILE A 50 -15.54 -0.03 14.58
C ILE A 50 -15.52 0.55 16.00
N PRO A 51 -16.70 0.72 16.63
CA PRO A 51 -16.79 1.29 17.97
C PRO A 51 -16.45 0.29 19.09
N THR A 52 -16.34 -1.00 18.77
CA THR A 52 -16.14 -2.09 19.74
C THR A 52 -14.82 -2.79 19.51
N ALA A 53 -14.27 -3.41 20.57
CA ALA A 53 -13.06 -4.22 20.48
C ALA A 53 -13.30 -5.62 19.88
N ASP A 54 -14.39 -5.81 19.14
CA ASP A 54 -14.70 -7.08 18.47
C ASP A 54 -14.31 -6.99 16.99
N PRO A 55 -13.16 -7.55 16.58
CA PRO A 55 -12.64 -7.40 15.24
C PRO A 55 -13.61 -7.96 14.19
N ARG A 56 -13.69 -7.28 13.04
CA ARG A 56 -14.53 -7.75 11.93
C ARG A 56 -14.10 -9.16 11.46
N PRO A 57 -15.05 -10.03 11.09
CA PRO A 57 -14.73 -11.31 10.48
C PRO A 57 -13.84 -11.17 9.24
N LEU A 58 -13.02 -12.20 8.98
CA LEU A 58 -12.13 -12.22 7.82
C LEU A 58 -12.91 -12.13 6.51
N ASP A 59 -14.05 -12.82 6.41
CA ASP A 59 -14.84 -12.84 5.18
C ASP A 59 -15.38 -11.44 4.85
N ASP A 60 -15.88 -10.70 5.84
CA ASP A 60 -16.34 -9.32 5.66
C ASP A 60 -15.18 -8.40 5.23
N LEU A 61 -13.97 -8.59 5.77
CA LEU A 61 -12.78 -7.84 5.37
C LEU A 61 -12.39 -8.08 3.91
N LEU A 62 -12.52 -9.31 3.44
CA LEU A 62 -12.21 -9.66 2.05
C LEU A 62 -13.29 -9.17 1.08
N GLU A 63 -14.56 -9.20 1.51
CA GLU A 63 -15.67 -8.62 0.75
C GLU A 63 -15.54 -7.09 0.66
N TYR A 64 -15.10 -6.43 1.74
CA TYR A 64 -14.84 -5.00 1.70
C TYR A 64 -13.67 -4.64 0.79
N LEU A 65 -12.61 -5.47 0.75
CA LEU A 65 -11.51 -5.29 -0.20
C LEU A 65 -12.01 -5.29 -1.66
N GLU A 66 -12.97 -6.15 -2.02
CA GLU A 66 -13.60 -6.14 -3.35
C GLU A 66 -14.30 -4.81 -3.63
N THR A 67 -14.98 -4.27 -2.62
CA THR A 67 -15.73 -3.01 -2.72
C THR A 67 -14.82 -1.80 -2.87
N CYS A 68 -13.71 -1.75 -2.13
CA CYS A 68 -12.77 -0.63 -2.15
C CYS A 68 -11.64 -0.77 -3.18
N TRP A 69 -11.64 -1.83 -4.00
CA TRP A 69 -10.57 -2.12 -4.94
C TRP A 69 -10.47 -1.05 -6.04
N ILE A 70 -9.28 -0.47 -6.17
CA ILE A 70 -8.99 0.51 -7.23
C ILE A 70 -8.38 -0.24 -8.42
N GLY A 71 -9.13 -0.39 -9.50
CA GLY A 71 -8.70 -1.10 -10.73
C GLY A 71 -7.82 -0.30 -11.69
N ASP A 72 -7.43 0.93 -11.35
CA ASP A 72 -6.65 1.81 -12.23
C ASP A 72 -5.15 1.56 -12.19
N GLY A 73 -4.46 1.79 -13.32
CA GLY A 73 -2.99 1.82 -13.38
C GLY A 73 -2.31 0.46 -13.55
N TYR A 74 -3.07 -0.62 -13.68
CA TYR A 74 -2.56 -1.94 -14.08
C TYR A 74 -2.40 -2.01 -15.61
N THR A 75 -1.39 -2.75 -16.06
CA THR A 75 -1.06 -2.94 -17.48
C THR A 75 -1.99 -3.91 -18.19
N SER A 76 -2.67 -4.78 -17.43
CA SER A 76 -3.62 -5.76 -17.94
C SER A 76 -4.57 -6.23 -16.84
N LYS A 77 -5.70 -6.83 -17.23
CA LYS A 77 -6.63 -7.44 -16.26
C LYS A 77 -5.99 -8.61 -15.50
N GLY A 78 -5.11 -9.37 -16.15
CA GLY A 78 -4.35 -10.45 -15.49
C GLY A 78 -3.42 -9.92 -14.39
N GLU A 79 -2.73 -8.79 -14.64
CA GLU A 79 -1.92 -8.14 -13.60
C GLU A 79 -2.79 -7.68 -12.43
N GLU A 80 -3.90 -6.98 -12.72
CA GLU A 80 -4.84 -6.53 -11.69
C GLU A 80 -5.33 -7.69 -10.81
N THR A 81 -5.77 -8.79 -11.42
CA THR A 81 -6.20 -10.01 -10.71
C THR A 81 -5.09 -10.57 -9.81
N MET A 82 -3.84 -10.60 -10.26
CA MET A 82 -2.71 -11.05 -9.46
C MET A 82 -2.45 -10.17 -8.23
N TYR A 83 -2.56 -8.84 -8.38
CA TYR A 83 -2.47 -7.92 -7.24
C TYR A 83 -3.67 -8.08 -6.30
N PHE A 84 -4.86 -8.31 -6.84
CA PHE A 84 -6.06 -8.53 -6.02
C PHE A 84 -5.92 -9.77 -5.13
N TYR A 85 -5.50 -10.91 -5.69
CA TYR A 85 -5.21 -12.11 -4.90
C TYR A 85 -4.07 -11.90 -3.89
N GLN A 86 -3.07 -11.09 -4.24
CA GLN A 86 -2.01 -10.73 -3.30
C GLN A 86 -2.57 -9.91 -2.12
N ALA A 87 -3.45 -8.94 -2.37
CA ALA A 87 -4.10 -8.16 -1.33
C ALA A 87 -4.96 -9.05 -0.41
N GLN A 88 -5.71 -10.00 -0.97
CA GLN A 88 -6.44 -10.99 -0.16
C GLN A 88 -5.48 -11.81 0.72
N GLY A 89 -4.35 -12.26 0.17
CA GLY A 89 -3.32 -12.97 0.94
C GLY A 89 -2.74 -12.13 2.08
N ILE A 90 -2.49 -10.83 1.85
CA ILE A 90 -2.09 -9.88 2.88
C ILE A 90 -3.14 -9.82 3.99
N LEU A 91 -4.41 -9.57 3.64
CA LEU A 91 -5.46 -9.38 4.63
C LEU A 91 -5.74 -10.64 5.45
N ARG A 92 -5.67 -11.83 4.83
CA ARG A 92 -5.75 -13.11 5.56
C ARG A 92 -4.61 -13.26 6.56
N CYS A 93 -3.38 -12.98 6.14
CA CYS A 93 -2.22 -13.03 7.02
C CYS A 93 -2.33 -12.00 8.15
N PHE A 94 -2.67 -10.77 7.81
CA PHE A 94 -2.86 -9.68 8.76
C PHE A 94 -3.92 -10.03 9.80
N HIS A 95 -5.12 -10.43 9.37
CA HIS A 95 -6.23 -10.79 10.25
C HIS A 95 -5.82 -11.88 11.24
N LYS A 96 -5.24 -12.99 10.75
CA LYS A 96 -4.75 -14.09 11.57
C LYS A 96 -3.82 -13.65 12.70
N HIS A 97 -2.92 -12.69 12.44
CA HIS A 97 -1.91 -12.26 13.41
C HIS A 97 -2.36 -11.10 14.31
N ASN A 98 -3.41 -10.36 13.94
CA ASN A 98 -3.80 -9.14 14.65
C ASN A 98 -5.15 -9.26 15.37
N VAL A 99 -6.00 -10.23 15.01
CA VAL A 99 -7.33 -10.40 15.59
C VAL A 99 -7.29 -10.64 17.11
N GLY A 100 -6.29 -11.38 17.60
CA GLY A 100 -6.15 -11.71 19.02
C GLY A 100 -5.68 -10.53 19.91
N GLU A 101 -5.04 -9.53 19.31
CA GLU A 101 -4.56 -8.32 19.99
C GLU A 101 -5.34 -7.08 19.52
N PHE A 102 -6.53 -7.30 18.95
CA PHE A 102 -7.33 -6.23 18.38
C PHE A 102 -7.73 -5.23 19.47
N ARG A 103 -7.56 -3.96 19.14
CA ARG A 103 -7.98 -2.83 19.96
C ARG A 103 -8.54 -1.74 19.06
N VAL A 104 -9.54 -1.03 19.57
CA VAL A 104 -10.10 0.14 18.89
C VAL A 104 -9.02 1.23 18.88
N PRO A 105 -8.55 1.69 17.72
CA PRO A 105 -7.55 2.74 17.66
C PRO A 105 -8.09 4.08 18.17
N VAL A 106 -7.20 4.92 18.68
CA VAL A 106 -7.50 6.31 19.01
C VAL A 106 -7.82 7.10 17.75
N ALA A 107 -7.13 6.80 16.65
CA ALA A 107 -7.39 7.43 15.36
C ALA A 107 -7.01 6.53 14.19
N LEU A 108 -7.75 6.71 13.09
CA LEU A 108 -7.53 6.06 11.80
C LEU A 108 -7.51 7.10 10.69
N GLU A 109 -6.57 6.96 9.75
CA GLU A 109 -6.43 7.77 8.54
C GLU A 109 -6.55 9.29 8.82
N ARG A 110 -6.04 9.73 9.98
CA ARG A 110 -6.24 11.08 10.49
C ARG A 110 -5.31 12.05 9.77
N LYS A 111 -5.90 13.02 9.08
CA LYS A 111 -5.15 14.14 8.48
C LYS A 111 -4.62 15.07 9.56
N PHE A 112 -3.41 15.56 9.37
CA PHE A 112 -2.81 16.59 10.21
C PHE A 112 -2.24 17.74 9.37
N LEU A 113 -2.11 18.90 10.01
CA LEU A 113 -1.38 20.05 9.53
C LEU A 113 -0.72 20.70 10.75
N ILE A 114 0.60 20.57 10.86
CA ILE A 114 1.38 21.10 11.98
C ILE A 114 2.33 22.18 11.50
N ASP A 115 2.66 23.12 12.38
CA ASP A 115 3.64 24.18 12.07
C ASP A 115 5.00 23.83 12.67
N LEU A 116 5.98 23.56 11.81
CA LEU A 116 7.35 23.27 12.23
C LEU A 116 8.21 24.54 12.37
N GLY A 117 7.62 25.73 12.21
CA GLY A 117 8.29 27.02 12.18
C GLY A 117 8.94 27.33 10.82
N VAL A 118 9.60 26.33 10.22
CA VAL A 118 10.22 26.45 8.87
C VAL A 118 9.23 26.17 7.74
N CYS A 119 8.23 25.31 7.99
CA CYS A 119 7.15 25.05 7.05
C CYS A 119 5.93 24.47 7.77
N LYS A 120 4.78 24.54 7.10
CA LYS A 120 3.59 23.78 7.52
C LYS A 120 3.66 22.38 6.97
N MET A 121 3.81 21.39 7.84
CA MET A 121 3.89 19.98 7.45
C MET A 121 2.50 19.34 7.49
N SER A 122 2.13 18.66 6.41
CA SER A 122 0.86 17.96 6.31
C SER A 122 1.03 16.52 5.90
N GLY A 123 0.11 15.68 6.38
CA GLY A 123 0.12 14.26 6.09
C GLY A 123 -1.11 13.58 6.63
N ARG A 124 -1.01 12.26 6.73
CA ARG A 124 -2.06 11.40 7.26
C ARG A 124 -1.41 10.31 8.08
N ILE A 125 -1.89 10.10 9.30
CA ILE A 125 -1.49 9.00 10.17
C ILE A 125 -2.45 7.84 9.89
N ASP A 126 -1.94 6.68 9.48
CA ASP A 126 -2.79 5.54 9.13
C ASP A 126 -3.51 5.00 10.36
N ARG A 127 -2.76 4.77 11.46
CA ARG A 127 -3.32 4.29 12.73
C ARG A 127 -2.55 4.84 13.94
N LEU A 128 -3.29 5.25 14.96
CA LEU A 128 -2.78 5.58 16.29
C LEU A 128 -3.51 4.72 17.31
N ASP A 129 -2.78 3.84 17.97
CA ASP A 129 -3.31 3.00 19.03
C ASP A 129 -2.96 3.57 20.41
N LYS A 130 -3.76 3.18 21.42
CA LYS A 130 -3.40 3.34 22.82
C LYS A 130 -3.18 1.96 23.42
N ASP A 131 -2.01 1.74 23.99
CA ASP A 131 -1.64 0.50 24.64
C ASP A 131 -2.29 0.40 26.04
N PRO A 132 -2.48 -0.81 26.59
CA PRO A 132 -3.09 -1.01 27.91
C PRO A 132 -2.37 -0.27 29.04
N ASP A 133 -1.04 -0.13 28.93
CA ASP A 133 -0.21 0.57 29.91
C ASP A 133 -0.30 2.11 29.78
N GLY A 134 -1.14 2.61 28.87
CA GLY A 134 -1.43 4.02 28.68
C GLY A 134 -0.60 4.71 27.59
N GLY A 135 0.40 4.02 27.04
CA GLY A 135 1.20 4.52 25.93
C GLY A 135 0.46 4.57 24.60
N PHE A 136 1.06 5.21 23.61
CA PHE A 136 0.57 5.41 22.26
C PHE A 136 1.55 4.84 21.24
N GLU A 137 1.00 4.08 20.28
CA GLU A 137 1.75 3.53 19.15
C GLU A 137 1.25 4.15 17.84
N ILE A 138 2.14 4.81 17.10
CA ILE A 138 1.88 5.20 15.71
C ILE A 138 2.18 4.01 14.80
N ILE A 139 1.27 3.67 13.90
CA ILE A 139 1.48 2.62 12.90
C ILE A 139 1.21 3.18 11.51
N ASP A 140 2.20 3.05 10.63
CA ASP A 140 2.11 3.34 9.20
C ASP A 140 2.27 2.03 8.41
N TYR A 141 1.28 1.72 7.57
CA TYR A 141 1.29 0.47 6.81
C TYR A 141 2.15 0.61 5.57
N LYS A 142 2.91 -0.45 5.25
CA LYS A 142 3.73 -0.54 4.05
C LYS A 142 3.38 -1.81 3.28
N THR A 143 3.01 -1.66 2.01
CA THR A 143 2.69 -2.78 1.12
C THR A 143 3.89 -3.29 0.31
N SER A 144 5.08 -2.74 0.56
CA SER A 144 6.31 -3.15 -0.12
C SER A 144 6.75 -4.55 0.31
N ARG A 145 7.16 -5.38 -0.65
CA ARG A 145 7.62 -6.76 -0.38
C ARG A 145 8.91 -6.84 0.42
N ARG A 146 9.82 -5.89 0.23
CA ARG A 146 11.12 -5.86 0.89
C ARG A 146 11.13 -4.73 1.89
N LEU A 147 11.82 -4.98 3.00
CA LEU A 147 12.17 -3.92 3.91
C LEU A 147 13.31 -3.08 3.32
N PRO A 148 13.28 -1.76 3.51
CA PRO A 148 14.45 -0.91 3.27
C PRO A 148 15.63 -1.37 4.16
N PRO A 149 16.87 -1.16 3.72
CA PRO A 149 18.03 -1.39 4.56
C PRO A 149 17.95 -0.54 5.85
N ALA A 150 18.43 -1.07 6.97
CA ALA A 150 18.37 -0.39 8.27
C ALA A 150 18.95 1.03 8.24
N LYS A 151 19.99 1.28 7.42
CA LYS A 151 20.56 2.63 7.25
C LYS A 151 19.55 3.64 6.71
N ILE A 152 18.69 3.23 5.78
CA ILE A 152 17.64 4.09 5.22
C ILE A 152 16.56 4.37 6.25
N LEU A 153 16.13 3.34 7.00
CA LEU A 153 15.12 3.47 8.07
C LEU A 153 15.58 4.43 9.18
N LYS A 154 16.87 4.39 9.56
CA LYS A 154 17.43 5.29 10.57
C LYS A 154 17.35 6.77 10.17
N THR A 155 17.52 7.06 8.89
CA THR A 155 17.48 8.43 8.37
C THR A 155 16.11 8.87 7.87
N ASP A 156 15.13 7.96 7.85
CA ASP A 156 13.79 8.24 7.34
C ASP A 156 13.09 9.31 8.20
N LEU A 157 12.42 10.26 7.55
CA LEU A 157 11.78 11.40 8.19
C LEU A 157 10.31 11.16 8.54
N GLN A 158 9.68 10.09 8.05
CA GLN A 158 8.25 9.90 8.15
C GLN A 158 7.80 9.68 9.60
N LEU A 159 8.41 8.73 10.31
CA LEU A 159 8.05 8.44 11.70
C LEU A 159 8.32 9.63 12.64
N PRO A 160 9.46 10.35 12.56
CA PRO A 160 9.63 11.60 13.31
C PRO A 160 8.57 12.67 13.00
N ILE A 161 8.17 12.81 11.72
CA ILE A 161 7.08 13.74 11.35
C ILE A 161 5.76 13.32 12.00
N TYR A 162 5.43 12.04 11.99
CA TYR A 162 4.20 11.54 12.60
C TYR A 162 4.22 11.64 14.12
N HIS A 163 5.38 11.40 14.75
CA HIS A 163 5.58 11.66 16.18
C HIS A 163 5.23 13.10 16.52
N MET A 164 5.86 14.07 15.85
CA MET A 164 5.56 15.50 16.06
C MET A 164 4.09 15.83 15.79
N ALA A 165 3.48 15.21 14.78
CA ALA A 165 2.07 15.41 14.48
C ALA A 165 1.16 14.90 15.59
N VAL A 166 1.46 13.74 16.17
CA VAL A 166 0.68 13.21 17.30
C VAL A 166 0.84 14.08 18.54
N SER A 167 2.08 14.48 18.86
CA SER A 167 2.37 15.41 19.96
C SER A 167 1.55 16.70 19.87
N GLU A 168 1.50 17.31 18.69
CA GLU A 168 0.79 18.58 18.51
C GLU A 168 -0.73 18.42 18.49
N VAL A 169 -1.25 17.37 17.83
CA VAL A 169 -2.71 17.20 17.64
C VAL A 169 -3.40 16.62 18.87
N TRP A 170 -2.75 15.70 19.61
CA TRP A 170 -3.35 15.05 20.78
C TRP A 170 -2.74 15.46 22.12
N GLY A 171 -1.62 16.19 22.12
CA GLY A 171 -0.94 16.57 23.37
C GLY A 171 -0.31 15.40 24.11
N VAL A 172 0.04 14.32 23.40
CA VAL A 172 0.65 13.10 23.95
C VAL A 172 1.95 12.79 23.21
N GLU A 173 2.93 12.25 23.92
CA GLU A 173 4.20 11.80 23.32
C GLU A 173 4.12 10.30 23.04
N PRO A 174 4.09 9.84 21.77
CA PRO A 174 4.08 8.42 21.47
C PRO A 174 5.36 7.72 21.94
N GLU A 175 5.22 6.59 22.62
CA GLU A 175 6.34 5.77 23.07
C GLU A 175 6.97 5.02 21.88
N THR A 176 6.14 4.62 20.92
CA THR A 176 6.54 3.81 19.78
C THR A 176 5.96 4.34 18.48
N ALA A 177 6.77 4.32 17.44
CA ALA A 177 6.35 4.52 16.06
C ALA A 177 6.80 3.33 15.20
N SER A 178 5.92 2.83 14.35
CA SER A 178 6.08 1.56 13.67
C SER A 178 5.79 1.68 12.17
N PHE A 179 6.68 1.13 11.35
CA PHE A 179 6.33 0.72 10.00
C PHE A 179 5.86 -0.73 10.02
N TYR A 180 4.61 -0.97 9.62
CA TYR A 180 4.10 -2.33 9.49
C TYR A 180 4.08 -2.76 8.01
N TYR A 181 5.09 -3.53 7.62
CA TYR A 181 5.19 -4.15 6.31
C TYR A 181 4.22 -5.34 6.22
N VAL A 182 3.02 -5.09 5.71
CA VAL A 182 1.91 -6.05 5.75
C VAL A 182 2.09 -7.24 4.79
N LEU A 183 2.83 -7.06 3.69
CA LEU A 183 3.13 -8.17 2.77
C LEU A 183 4.08 -9.22 3.40
N PRO A 184 5.26 -8.85 3.95
CA PRO A 184 6.09 -9.80 4.69
C PRO A 184 5.61 -10.05 6.14
N ASN A 185 4.49 -9.45 6.57
CA ASN A 185 3.99 -9.47 7.94
C ASN A 185 5.06 -9.13 8.99
N HIS A 186 5.77 -8.01 8.80
CA HIS A 186 6.84 -7.58 9.68
C HIS A 186 6.63 -6.15 10.16
N LYS A 187 6.60 -5.96 11.47
CA LYS A 187 6.50 -4.65 12.10
C LYS A 187 7.88 -4.19 12.57
N HIS A 188 8.35 -3.07 12.02
CA HIS A 188 9.57 -2.40 12.44
C HIS A 188 9.22 -1.24 13.37
N SER A 189 9.43 -1.45 14.66
CA SER A 189 9.08 -0.49 15.72
C SER A 189 10.32 0.23 16.23
N VAL A 190 10.19 1.53 16.49
CA VAL A 190 11.25 2.38 17.03
C VAL A 190 10.68 3.38 18.04
N THR A 191 11.49 3.75 19.04
CA THR A 191 11.25 4.92 19.87
C THR A 191 11.92 6.12 19.21
N ILE A 192 11.20 7.24 19.09
CA ILE A 192 11.74 8.46 18.48
C ILE A 192 12.31 9.35 19.59
N SER A 193 13.63 9.48 19.63
CA SER A 193 14.29 10.34 20.63
C SER A 193 14.15 11.83 20.29
N LYS A 194 14.34 12.70 21.29
CA LYS A 194 14.32 14.16 21.10
C LYS A 194 15.40 14.63 20.12
N GLU A 195 16.56 13.98 20.14
CA GLU A 195 17.66 14.24 19.22
C GLU A 195 17.24 13.90 17.78
N ARG A 196 16.58 12.75 17.57
CA ARG A 196 16.07 12.37 16.25
C ARG A 196 15.01 13.35 15.73
N ILE A 197 14.15 13.88 16.61
CA ILE A 197 13.19 14.93 16.26
C ILE A 197 13.91 16.20 15.82
N ALA A 198 14.94 16.64 16.54
CA ALA A 198 15.73 17.81 16.20
C ALA A 198 16.43 17.65 14.84
N GLU A 199 17.11 16.52 14.63
CA GLU A 199 17.75 16.19 13.34
C GLU A 199 16.75 16.18 12.17
N ALA A 200 15.56 15.63 12.39
CA ALA A 200 14.51 15.62 11.38
C ALA A 200 14.03 17.03 11.03
N LYS A 201 13.85 17.91 12.02
CA LYS A 201 13.49 19.32 11.79
C LYS A 201 14.57 20.05 10.99
N GLU A 202 15.85 19.84 11.32
CA GLU A 202 16.97 20.44 10.58
C GLU A 202 17.03 19.96 9.13
N GLU A 203 16.86 18.66 8.88
CA GLU A 203 16.85 18.12 7.52
C GLU A 203 15.66 18.65 6.71
N ILE A 204 14.47 18.74 7.32
CA ILE A 204 13.29 19.34 6.70
C ILE A 204 13.56 20.81 6.37
N ALA A 205 14.17 21.57 7.30
CA ALA A 205 14.53 22.96 7.08
C ALA A 205 15.49 23.12 5.90
N ARG A 206 16.55 22.31 5.82
CA ARG A 206 17.49 22.30 4.69
C ARG A 206 16.79 22.08 3.35
N VAL A 207 15.92 21.07 3.28
CA VAL A 207 15.17 20.76 2.05
C VAL A 207 14.20 21.89 1.69
N VAL A 208 13.50 22.44 2.68
CA VAL A 208 12.57 23.57 2.50
C VAL A 208 13.28 24.80 1.95
N THR A 209 14.40 25.20 2.54
CA THR A 209 15.21 26.34 2.06
C THR A 209 15.64 26.12 0.61
N ALA A 210 16.19 24.95 0.29
CA ALA A 210 16.63 24.65 -1.08
C ALA A 210 15.48 24.66 -2.11
N ILE A 211 14.27 24.23 -1.71
CA ILE A 211 13.06 24.35 -2.54
C ILE A 211 12.68 25.82 -2.75
N GLU A 212 12.70 26.64 -1.70
CA GLU A 212 12.36 28.07 -1.78
C GLU A 212 13.38 28.86 -2.63
N ASP A 213 14.66 28.46 -2.58
CA ASP A 213 15.76 28.96 -3.42
C ASP A 213 15.72 28.41 -4.86
N LYS A 214 14.74 27.54 -5.18
CA LYS A 214 14.51 26.95 -6.51
C LYS A 214 15.66 26.07 -7.00
N GLU A 215 16.34 25.38 -6.11
CA GLU A 215 17.46 24.48 -6.43
C GLU A 215 16.98 23.14 -7.03
N PHE A 216 16.48 23.16 -8.27
CA PHE A 216 15.85 21.99 -8.90
C PHE A 216 16.77 21.19 -9.84
N GLN A 217 18.05 21.11 -9.50
CA GLN A 217 19.00 20.39 -10.34
C GLN A 217 18.72 18.87 -10.33
N PRO A 218 18.80 18.19 -11.48
CA PRO A 218 18.57 16.75 -11.53
C PRO A 218 19.71 16.00 -10.85
N SER A 219 19.37 14.95 -10.11
CA SER A 219 20.32 13.98 -9.55
C SER A 219 20.14 12.61 -10.20
N LYS A 220 21.25 11.87 -10.35
CA LYS A 220 21.19 10.44 -10.67
C LYS A 220 20.99 9.66 -9.38
N GLY A 221 20.05 8.72 -9.39
CA GLY A 221 19.79 7.86 -8.25
C GLY A 221 19.29 6.49 -8.67
N PRO A 222 19.23 5.53 -7.74
CA PRO A 222 18.73 4.19 -8.02
C PRO A 222 17.28 4.20 -8.50
N LEU A 223 16.52 5.26 -8.22
CA LEU A 223 15.11 5.38 -8.61
C LEU A 223 14.88 5.85 -10.06
N CYS A 224 15.93 6.25 -10.80
CA CYS A 224 15.78 6.70 -12.19
C CYS A 224 14.98 5.71 -13.09
N PRO A 225 15.17 4.37 -13.04
CA PRO A 225 14.41 3.43 -13.87
C PRO A 225 12.88 3.44 -13.64
N TRP A 226 12.43 4.03 -12.52
CA TRP A 226 11.02 4.12 -12.12
C TRP A 226 10.49 5.56 -12.12
N CYS A 227 11.30 6.53 -12.54
CA CYS A 227 10.91 7.95 -12.60
C CYS A 227 9.98 8.21 -13.79
N ASP A 228 8.80 8.78 -13.52
CA ASP A 228 7.79 9.10 -14.54
C ASP A 228 8.23 10.19 -15.51
N TYR A 229 9.20 11.00 -15.10
CA TYR A 229 9.69 12.14 -15.87
C TYR A 229 11.01 11.85 -16.58
N ILE A 230 11.46 10.59 -16.61
CA ILE A 230 12.76 10.24 -17.18
C ILE A 230 12.91 10.66 -18.65
N GLU A 231 11.82 10.66 -19.43
CA GLU A 231 11.80 11.10 -20.83
C GLU A 231 12.05 12.61 -20.99
N ARG A 232 11.78 13.39 -19.95
CA ARG A 232 12.01 14.84 -19.91
C ARG A 232 13.29 15.20 -19.17
N CYS A 233 14.00 14.21 -18.64
CA CYS A 233 15.17 14.45 -17.80
C CYS A 233 16.41 14.76 -18.65
N PRO A 234 17.05 15.93 -18.49
CA PRO A 234 18.22 16.31 -19.28
C PRO A 234 19.43 15.39 -19.03
N LEU A 235 19.49 14.70 -17.88
CA LEU A 235 20.55 13.70 -17.63
C LEU A 235 20.44 12.45 -18.51
N TRP A 236 19.25 12.18 -19.06
CA TRP A 236 18.91 11.02 -19.88
C TRP A 236 18.58 11.38 -21.35
N GLU A 237 18.68 12.65 -21.73
CA GLU A 237 18.48 13.10 -23.11
C GLU A 237 19.46 12.40 -24.06
N GLY A 238 18.93 11.82 -25.15
CA GLY A 238 19.71 11.05 -26.13
C GLY A 238 20.33 9.74 -25.60
N LYS A 239 20.03 9.33 -24.36
CA LYS A 239 20.60 8.13 -23.73
C LYS A 239 19.57 7.02 -23.60
N LYS A 240 20.05 5.77 -23.63
CA LYS A 240 19.22 4.62 -23.29
C LYS A 240 18.81 4.73 -21.81
N LYS A 241 17.51 4.58 -21.53
CA LYS A 241 16.99 4.54 -20.15
C LYS A 241 17.66 3.41 -19.37
N PRO A 242 17.93 3.60 -18.07
CA PRO A 242 18.49 2.53 -17.26
C PRO A 242 17.44 1.42 -17.16
N ASP A 243 17.87 0.18 -17.33
CA ASP A 243 16.99 -0.96 -17.16
C ASP A 243 16.46 -0.96 -15.72
N LYS A 244 15.15 -1.22 -15.55
CA LYS A 244 14.63 -1.58 -14.23
C LYS A 244 15.46 -2.78 -13.79
N ALA A 245 16.13 -2.67 -12.64
CA ALA A 245 17.00 -3.73 -12.15
C ALA A 245 16.28 -5.07 -12.32
N LYS A 246 16.83 -5.95 -13.18
CA LYS A 246 16.32 -7.32 -13.30
C LYS A 246 16.27 -7.84 -11.87
N LYS A 247 15.13 -8.40 -11.44
CA LYS A 247 15.08 -9.17 -10.19
C LYS A 247 16.33 -10.05 -10.23
N GLY A 248 17.27 -9.80 -9.31
CA GLY A 248 18.52 -10.53 -9.34
C GLY A 248 18.19 -12.01 -9.38
N ASN A 249 18.56 -12.67 -10.46
CA ASN A 249 18.92 -14.08 -10.42
C ASN A 249 20.19 -14.13 -9.57
N GLY A 250 20.05 -13.91 -8.25
CA GLY A 250 21.02 -14.45 -7.31
C GLY A 250 20.98 -15.95 -7.54
N GLY A 251 22.16 -16.53 -7.83
CA GLY A 251 22.43 -17.93 -8.16
C GLY A 251 21.18 -18.80 -8.24
N GLY A 252 20.84 -19.20 -9.47
CA GLY A 252 19.71 -20.10 -9.74
C GLY A 252 19.65 -21.17 -8.66
N PRO A 253 18.51 -21.31 -7.98
CA PRO A 253 18.44 -22.27 -6.90
C PRO A 253 18.65 -23.66 -7.52
N GLY A 254 19.26 -24.60 -6.77
CA GLY A 254 19.57 -25.93 -7.27
C GLY A 254 18.37 -26.60 -7.96
N LEU A 255 18.62 -27.59 -8.82
CA LEU A 255 17.64 -28.26 -9.70
C LEU A 255 16.21 -28.37 -9.12
N GLU A 256 16.06 -28.74 -7.85
CA GLU A 256 14.77 -28.85 -7.13
C GLU A 256 13.91 -27.57 -7.12
N LEU A 257 14.51 -26.38 -6.99
CA LEU A 257 13.77 -25.12 -6.94
C LEU A 257 13.50 -24.56 -8.34
N GLY A 258 14.27 -24.97 -9.36
CA GLY A 258 13.95 -24.70 -10.76
C GLY A 258 12.67 -25.43 -11.17
N GLU A 259 12.56 -26.71 -10.79
CA GLU A 259 11.35 -27.51 -10.99
C GLU A 259 10.14 -26.91 -10.27
N ALA A 260 10.32 -26.44 -9.02
CA ALA A 260 9.24 -25.75 -8.29
C ALA A 260 8.76 -24.46 -8.98
N VAL A 261 9.65 -23.73 -9.67
CA VAL A 261 9.27 -22.52 -10.44
C VAL A 261 8.48 -22.89 -11.68
N GLU A 262 8.90 -23.93 -12.41
CA GLU A 262 8.18 -24.41 -13.59
C GLU A 262 6.81 -24.98 -13.19
N GLU A 263 6.75 -25.76 -12.11
CA GLU A 263 5.50 -26.26 -11.55
C GLU A 263 4.57 -25.11 -11.15
N LEU A 264 5.10 -24.08 -10.46
CA LEU A 264 4.31 -22.91 -10.08
C LEU A 264 3.81 -22.14 -11.32
N ALA A 265 4.61 -22.01 -12.38
CA ALA A 265 4.19 -21.36 -13.62
C ALA A 265 3.06 -22.14 -14.33
N LEU A 266 3.18 -23.46 -14.37
CA LEU A 266 2.15 -24.35 -14.91
C LEU A 266 0.86 -24.29 -14.08
N LEU A 267 0.98 -24.35 -12.75
CA LEU A 267 -0.16 -24.23 -11.84
C LEU A 267 -0.86 -22.89 -12.01
N LYS A 268 -0.12 -21.78 -12.13
CA LYS A 268 -0.72 -20.47 -12.41
C LYS A 268 -1.48 -20.44 -13.73
N LYS A 269 -0.92 -21.00 -14.79
CA LYS A 269 -1.61 -21.11 -16.08
C LYS A 269 -2.90 -21.92 -15.97
N VAL A 270 -2.89 -23.00 -15.19
CA VAL A 270 -4.10 -23.80 -14.91
C VAL A 270 -5.11 -22.98 -14.11
N VAL A 271 -4.68 -22.27 -13.06
CA VAL A 271 -5.55 -21.38 -12.27
C VAL A 271 -6.20 -20.33 -13.16
N ASP A 272 -5.44 -19.64 -14.00
CA ASP A 272 -5.96 -18.63 -14.93
C ASP A 272 -7.03 -19.22 -15.87
N GLN A 273 -6.77 -20.39 -16.45
CA GLN A 273 -7.74 -21.09 -17.30
C GLN A 273 -9.02 -21.49 -16.54
N LYS A 274 -8.90 -21.92 -15.28
CA LYS A 274 -10.06 -22.28 -14.45
C LYS A 274 -10.86 -21.04 -14.05
N VAL A 275 -10.19 -19.92 -13.76
CA VAL A 275 -10.82 -18.63 -13.46
C VAL A 275 -11.59 -18.11 -14.67
N ASP A 276 -10.97 -18.09 -15.85
CA ASP A 276 -11.63 -17.69 -17.10
C ASP A 276 -12.86 -18.56 -17.38
N ARG A 277 -12.74 -19.87 -17.17
CA ARG A 277 -13.85 -20.81 -17.34
C ARG A 277 -14.96 -20.56 -16.33
N ALA A 278 -14.63 -20.33 -15.06
CA ALA A 278 -15.60 -20.01 -14.00
C ALA A 278 -16.36 -18.73 -14.34
N TRP A 279 -15.69 -17.69 -14.84
CA TRP A 279 -16.31 -16.43 -15.24
C TRP A 279 -17.29 -16.59 -16.41
N VAL A 280 -16.92 -17.39 -17.43
CA VAL A 280 -17.82 -17.71 -18.55
C VAL A 280 -19.07 -18.45 -18.07
N LEU A 281 -18.90 -19.39 -17.14
CA LEU A 281 -20.03 -20.13 -16.55
C LEU A 281 -20.92 -19.23 -15.70
N ALA A 282 -20.32 -18.38 -14.86
CA ALA A 282 -21.05 -17.39 -14.06
C ALA A 282 -21.91 -16.49 -14.95
N LYS A 283 -21.36 -15.93 -16.03
CA LYS A 283 -22.14 -15.14 -17.00
C LYS A 283 -23.32 -15.90 -17.62
N LYS A 284 -23.13 -17.18 -17.93
CA LYS A 284 -24.20 -18.02 -18.47
C LYS A 284 -25.32 -18.21 -17.44
N LEU A 285 -24.96 -18.46 -16.19
CA LEU A 285 -25.91 -18.63 -15.08
C LEU A 285 -26.66 -17.34 -14.78
N THR A 286 -25.97 -16.19 -14.69
CA THR A 286 -26.59 -14.87 -14.51
C THR A 286 -27.56 -14.55 -15.64
N LYS A 287 -27.19 -14.84 -16.90
CA LYS A 287 -28.08 -14.64 -18.06
C LYS A 287 -29.35 -15.50 -17.93
N TYR A 288 -29.20 -16.78 -17.63
CA TYR A 288 -30.33 -17.70 -17.45
C TYR A 288 -31.25 -17.24 -16.30
N ALA A 289 -30.66 -16.91 -15.15
CA ALA A 289 -31.38 -16.44 -13.98
C ALA A 289 -32.23 -15.20 -14.28
N ARG A 290 -31.65 -14.24 -15.02
CA ARG A 290 -32.36 -13.05 -15.49
C ARG A 290 -33.50 -13.36 -16.46
N GLU A 291 -33.30 -14.28 -17.40
CA GLU A 291 -34.35 -14.72 -18.34
C GLU A 291 -35.51 -15.44 -17.65
N LYS A 292 -35.25 -16.10 -16.52
CA LYS A 292 -36.24 -16.86 -15.75
C LYS A 292 -36.81 -16.14 -14.54
N GLY A 293 -36.28 -14.97 -14.19
CA GLY A 293 -36.71 -14.21 -13.01
C GLY A 293 -36.42 -14.94 -11.70
N VAL A 294 -35.30 -15.66 -11.65
CA VAL A 294 -34.86 -16.41 -10.45
C VAL A 294 -33.51 -15.89 -9.99
N ASP A 295 -33.23 -16.02 -8.70
CA ASP A 295 -31.94 -15.69 -8.06
C ASP A 295 -31.10 -16.95 -7.76
N ARG A 296 -31.67 -18.14 -7.95
CA ARG A 296 -30.99 -19.43 -7.72
C ARG A 296 -31.13 -20.34 -8.93
N VAL A 297 -30.03 -20.98 -9.30
CA VAL A 297 -29.95 -21.96 -10.39
C VAL A 297 -29.47 -23.29 -9.84
N GLN A 298 -30.39 -24.26 -9.82
CA GLN A 298 -30.16 -25.61 -9.29
C GLN A 298 -29.30 -26.44 -10.25
N GLY A 299 -28.21 -26.98 -9.75
CA GLY A 299 -27.44 -28.05 -10.37
C GLY A 299 -27.72 -29.40 -9.70
N THR A 300 -26.96 -30.44 -10.10
CA THR A 300 -27.14 -31.79 -9.56
C THR A 300 -26.80 -31.88 -8.08
N ASP A 301 -25.66 -31.32 -7.68
CA ASP A 301 -25.15 -31.39 -6.29
C ASP A 301 -24.88 -30.00 -5.68
N HIS A 302 -25.07 -28.95 -6.47
CA HIS A 302 -24.72 -27.58 -6.10
C HIS A 302 -25.77 -26.60 -6.58
N VAL A 303 -25.93 -25.50 -5.85
CA VAL A 303 -26.82 -24.40 -6.19
C VAL A 303 -25.98 -23.17 -6.50
N ALA A 304 -26.19 -22.57 -7.67
CA ALA A 304 -25.62 -21.28 -8.00
C ALA A 304 -26.57 -20.16 -7.55
N VAL A 305 -26.14 -19.33 -6.62
CA VAL A 305 -26.87 -18.16 -6.12
C VAL A 305 -26.35 -16.92 -6.82
N ILE A 306 -27.25 -16.18 -7.47
CA ILE A 306 -26.96 -14.92 -8.17
C ILE A 306 -27.20 -13.78 -7.18
N CYS A 307 -26.13 -13.16 -6.75
CA CYS A 307 -26.17 -12.01 -5.84
C CYS A 307 -26.68 -10.76 -6.57
N GLU A 308 -27.28 -9.82 -5.83
CA GLU A 308 -27.79 -8.55 -6.38
C GLU A 308 -26.70 -7.69 -7.05
N ASP A 309 -25.44 -7.87 -6.65
CA ASP A 309 -24.27 -7.22 -7.23
C ASP A 309 -23.73 -7.92 -8.50
N GLY A 310 -24.38 -9.00 -8.95
CA GLY A 310 -24.03 -9.77 -10.13
C GLY A 310 -22.98 -10.87 -9.91
N ARG A 311 -22.51 -11.10 -8.67
CA ARG A 311 -21.65 -12.25 -8.35
C ARG A 311 -22.45 -13.56 -8.37
N VAL A 312 -21.75 -14.66 -8.63
CA VAL A 312 -22.32 -16.02 -8.61
C VAL A 312 -21.59 -16.83 -7.53
N ARG A 313 -22.30 -17.19 -6.47
CA ARG A 313 -21.81 -18.09 -5.41
C ARG A 313 -22.30 -19.50 -5.69
N CYS A 314 -21.47 -20.50 -5.45
CA CYS A 314 -21.87 -21.91 -5.55
C CYS A 314 -21.87 -22.52 -4.15
N GLU A 315 -23.03 -23.01 -3.73
CA GLU A 315 -23.24 -23.73 -2.47
C GLU A 315 -23.46 -25.21 -2.76
N ARG A 316 -23.12 -26.10 -1.82
CA ARG A 316 -23.57 -27.50 -1.92
C ARG A 316 -25.05 -27.54 -1.60
N ASP A 317 -25.80 -28.29 -2.39
CA ASP A 317 -27.17 -28.61 -2.01
C ASP A 317 -27.13 -29.59 -0.82
N GLY A 318 -27.92 -29.29 0.22
CA GLY A 318 -27.84 -29.95 1.52
C GLY A 318 -28.13 -31.45 1.47
#